data_AF-A0A2V9MAK1-F1
#
_entry.id   AF-A0A2V9MAK1-F1
#
_cell.length_a   1.000
_cell.length_b   1.000
_cell.length_c   1.000
_cell.angle_alpha   90.00
_cell.angle_beta   90.00
_cell.angle_gamma   90.00
#
_symmetry.space_group_name_H-M   'P 1'
#
loop_
_entity.id
_entity.type
_entity.pdbx_description
1 polymer ?
#
loop_
_entity_poly.entity_id
_entity_poly.type
_entity_poly.pdbx_seq_one_letter_code
_entity_poly.pdbx_strand_id
1 'polypeptide(L)' 'MFRDHVELKQIEHGVLLGCGRRYVALLNGTAVGPIAGLKYFSWTIREVQALQASEDNWRHLALGVARFEQQWASRRR' A
#
# COMPACT_ATOMS: atom_id res chain seq x y z
N MET A 1 -10.91 -3.34 -12.53
CA MET A 1 -10.85 -4.20 -11.32
C MET A 1 -11.87 -5.32 -11.39
N PHE A 2 -13.17 -5.05 -11.22
CA PHE A 2 -14.19 -6.13 -11.19
C PHE A 2 -14.32 -6.91 -12.52
N ARG A 3 -14.08 -6.23 -13.65
CA ARG A 3 -14.10 -6.86 -14.99
C ARG A 3 -12.79 -7.57 -15.37
N ASP A 4 -11.70 -7.27 -14.65
CA ASP A 4 -10.36 -7.74 -15.00
C ASP A 4 -9.98 -9.04 -14.26
N HIS A 5 -10.96 -9.70 -13.62
CA HIS A 5 -10.78 -10.95 -12.87
C HIS A 5 -9.60 -10.90 -11.87
N VAL A 6 -9.38 -9.72 -11.27
CA VAL A 6 -8.31 -9.54 -10.28
C VAL A 6 -8.64 -10.38 -9.05
N GLU A 7 -7.71 -11.25 -8.66
CA GLU A 7 -7.88 -12.04 -7.45
C GLU A 7 -7.92 -11.14 -6.21
N LEU A 8 -8.77 -11.49 -5.24
CA LEU A 8 -8.90 -10.70 -4.00
C LEU A 8 -7.55 -10.50 -3.31
N LYS A 9 -6.70 -11.52 -3.33
CA LYS A 9 -5.34 -11.48 -2.79
C LYS A 9 -4.47 -10.40 -3.45
N GLN A 10 -4.59 -10.23 -4.77
CA GLN A 10 -3.88 -9.19 -5.50
C GLN A 10 -4.39 -7.79 -5.13
N ILE A 11 -5.69 -7.67 -4.83
CA ILE A 11 -6.29 -6.44 -4.31
C ILE A 11 -5.72 -6.12 -2.92
N GLU A 12 -5.68 -7.10 -2.02
CA GLU A 12 -5.13 -6.94 -0.66
C GLU A 12 -3.66 -6.50 -0.69
N HIS A 13 -2.83 -7.18 -1.49
CA HIS A 13 -1.43 -6.81 -1.68
C HIS A 13 -1.28 -5.42 -2.31
N GLY A 14 -2.14 -5.05 -3.26
CA GLY A 14 -2.11 -3.74 -3.91
C GLY A 14 -2.51 -2.60 -2.98
N VAL A 15 -3.49 -2.85 -2.11
CA VAL A 15 -3.86 -1.93 -1.03
C VAL A 15 -2.70 -1.77 -0.05
N LEU A 16 -2.11 -2.89 0.40
CA LEU A 16 -0.97 -2.88 1.31
C LEU A 16 0.21 -2.08 0.74
N LEU A 17 0.57 -2.32 -0.52
CA LEU A 17 1.62 -1.59 -1.23
C LEU A 17 1.32 -0.09 -1.33
N GLY A 18 0.07 0.25 -1.66
CA GLY A 18 -0.39 1.64 -1.75
C GLY A 18 -0.28 2.36 -0.41
N CYS A 19 -0.71 1.71 0.67
CA CYS A 19 -0.59 2.25 2.04
C CYS A 19 0.87 2.45 2.44
N GLY A 20 1.73 1.45 2.22
CA GLY A 20 3.16 1.56 2.53
C GLY A 20 3.82 2.73 1.82
N ARG A 21 3.59 2.88 0.51
CA ARG A 21 4.09 4.05 -0.24
C ARG A 21 3.54 5.36 0.28
N ARG A 22 2.26 5.40 0.67
CA ARG A 22 1.67 6.62 1.20
C ARG A 22 2.32 7.03 2.51
N TYR A 23 2.50 6.10 3.45
CA TYR A 23 3.17 6.44 4.71
C TYR A 23 4.61 6.88 4.49
N VAL A 24 5.37 6.21 3.62
CA VAL A 24 6.73 6.66 3.26
C VAL A 24 6.72 8.08 2.68
N ALA A 25 5.81 8.38 1.75
CA ALA A 25 5.69 9.72 1.18
C ALA A 25 5.31 10.78 2.23
N LEU A 26 4.43 10.44 3.18
CA LEU A 26 4.07 11.32 4.29
C LEU A 26 5.24 11.54 5.26
N LEU A 27 5.99 10.49 5.60
CA LEU A 27 7.18 10.57 6.46
C LEU A 27 8.31 11.37 5.81
N ASN A 28 8.40 11.35 4.48
CA ASN A 28 9.38 12.10 3.70
C ASN A 28 8.89 13.50 3.29
N GLY A 29 7.67 13.89 3.63
CA GLY A 29 7.10 15.20 3.27
C GLY A 29 6.78 15.39 1.79
N THR A 30 6.78 14.31 0.99
CA THR A 30 6.49 14.35 -0.46
C THR A 30 5.00 14.14 -0.79
N ALA A 31 4.16 13.94 0.23
CA ALA A 31 2.72 13.83 0.10
C ALA A 31 2.01 14.57 1.24
N VAL A 32 0.78 15.02 0.96
CA VAL A 32 -0.08 15.72 1.94
C VAL A 32 -1.34 14.88 2.20
N GLY A 33 -1.54 14.48 3.45
CA GLY A 33 -2.78 13.85 3.93
C GLY A 33 -2.97 12.36 3.57
N PRO A 34 -4.11 11.75 3.95
CA PRO A 34 -4.43 10.35 3.66
C PRO A 34 -4.81 10.10 2.20
N ILE A 35 -4.99 8.83 1.83
CA ILE A 35 -5.53 8.42 0.52
C ILE A 35 -7.03 8.75 0.49
N ALA A 36 -7.48 9.52 -0.50
CA ALA A 36 -8.85 10.02 -0.57
C ALA A 36 -9.81 9.16 -1.43
N GLY A 37 -9.33 8.09 -2.06
CA GLY A 37 -10.21 7.25 -2.88
C GLY A 37 -9.56 5.98 -3.43
N LEU A 38 -10.40 4.99 -3.74
CA LEU A 38 -9.97 3.66 -4.19
C LEU A 38 -9.23 3.67 -5.54
N LYS A 39 -9.48 4.67 -6.39
CA LYS A 39 -8.76 4.83 -7.67
C LYS A 39 -7.24 4.93 -7.47
N TYR A 40 -6.78 5.40 -6.31
CA TYR A 40 -5.36 5.44 -5.96
C TYR A 40 -4.68 4.07 -6.07
N PHE A 41 -5.37 2.99 -5.68
CA PHE A 41 -4.81 1.64 -5.68
C PHE A 41 -4.82 0.98 -7.06
N SER A 42 -5.42 1.61 -8.08
CA SER A 42 -5.48 1.03 -9.43
C SER A 42 -4.10 0.76 -10.03
N TRP A 43 -3.12 1.59 -9.71
CA TRP A 43 -1.75 1.40 -10.19
C TRP A 43 -1.01 0.33 -9.40
N THR A 44 -1.13 0.34 -8.06
CA THR A 44 -0.45 -0.65 -7.21
C THR A 44 -1.01 -2.06 -7.40
N ILE A 45 -2.30 -2.22 -7.68
CA ILE A 45 -2.90 -3.52 -7.98
C ILE A 45 -2.37 -4.09 -9.30
N ARG A 46 -2.20 -3.26 -10.34
CA ARG A 46 -1.57 -3.71 -11.60
C ARG A 46 -0.11 -4.11 -11.39
N GLU A 47 0.60 -3.39 -10.54
CA GLU A 47 1.99 -3.68 -10.22
C GLU A 47 2.15 -5.02 -9.49
N VAL A 48 1.26 -5.32 -8.53
CA VAL A 48 1.24 -6.61 -7.83
C VAL A 48 1.07 -7.77 -8.82
N GLN A 49 0.19 -7.61 -9.81
CA GLN A 49 -0.02 -8.62 -10.85
C GLN A 49 1.25 -8.89 -11.66
N ALA A 50 2.06 -7.85 -11.90
CA ALA A 50 3.32 -7.97 -12.64
C ALA A 50 4.49 -8.48 -11.78
N LEU A 51 4.53 -8.13 -10.48
CA LEU A 51 5.64 -8.45 -9.57
C LEU A 51 5.74 -9.94 -9.23
N GLN A 52 4.62 -10.67 -9.22
CA GLN A 52 4.54 -12.09 -8.82
C GLN A 52 5.37 -12.43 -7.56
N ALA A 53 5.36 -11.54 -6.56
CA ALA A 53 6.16 -11.69 -5.35
C ALA A 53 5.59 -12.78 -4.42
N SER A 54 6.47 -13.43 -3.66
CA SER A 54 6.09 -14.46 -2.69
C SER A 54 5.29 -13.89 -1.51
N GLU A 55 4.54 -14.77 -0.83
CA GLU A 55 3.77 -14.42 0.37
C GLU A 55 4.63 -13.88 1.51
N ASP A 56 5.86 -14.36 1.64
CA ASP A 56 6.78 -13.87 2.67
C ASP A 56 7.10 -12.38 2.44
N ASN A 57 7.27 -11.95 1.19
CA ASN A 57 7.52 -10.54 0.87
C ASN A 57 6.34 -9.65 1.29
N TRP A 58 5.10 -10.11 1.08
CA TRP A 58 3.91 -9.38 1.48
C TRP A 58 3.76 -9.33 3.01
N ARG A 59 4.10 -10.41 3.72
CA ARG A 59 4.17 -10.41 5.19
C ARG A 59 5.22 -9.44 5.73
N HIS A 60 6.41 -9.41 5.12
CA HIS A 60 7.44 -8.43 5.49
C HIS A 60 7.00 -6.99 5.24
N LEU A 61 6.33 -6.74 4.11
CA LEU A 61 5.76 -5.42 3.81
C LEU A 61 4.70 -5.03 4.85
N ALA A 62 3.82 -5.94 5.24
CA ALA A 62 2.79 -5.69 6.25
C ALA A 62 3.36 -5.22 7.59
N LEU A 63 4.42 -5.88 8.07
CA LEU A 63 5.15 -5.46 9.27
C LEU A 63 5.76 -4.06 9.11
N GLY A 64 6.33 -3.77 7.94
CA GLY A 64 6.87 -2.46 7.61
C GLY A 64 5.80 -1.35 7.62
N VAL A 65 4.64 -1.60 7.01
CA VAL A 65 3.52 -0.65 6.96
C VAL A 65 3.01 -0.31 8.36
N ALA A 66 2.82 -1.30 9.22
CA ALA A 66 2.40 -1.07 10.60
C ALA A 66 3.39 -0.15 11.35
N ARG A 67 4.69 -0.34 11.15
CA ARG A 67 5.72 0.53 11.72
C ARG A 67 5.65 1.96 11.17
N PHE A 68 5.46 2.12 9.85
CA PHE A 68 5.36 3.45 9.24
C PHE A 68 4.12 4.21 9.71
N GLU A 69 2.99 3.51 9.88
CA GLU A 69 1.78 4.08 10.45
C GLU A 69 2.02 4.63 11.86
N GLN A 70 2.65 3.84 12.73
CA GLN A 70 2.98 4.26 14.10
C GLN A 70 3.89 5.49 14.13
N GLN A 71 4.91 5.53 13.26
CA GLN A 71 5.82 6.68 13.15
C GLN A 71 5.08 7.93 12.70
N TRP A 72 4.23 7.81 11.67
CA TRP A 72 3.48 8.94 11.16
C TRP A 72 2.47 9.47 12.18
N ALA A 73 1.77 8.57 12.88
CA ALA A 73 0.84 8.94 13.95
C ALA A 73 1.53 9.66 15.11
N SER A 74 2.75 9.25 15.46
CA SER A 74 3.56 9.89 16.51
C SER A 74 4.01 11.31 16.14
N ARG A 75 4.30 11.59 14.86
CA ARG A 75 4.70 12.93 14.38
C ARG A 75 3.56 13.95 14.33
N ARG A 76 2.30 13.50 14.41
CA ARG A 76 1.11 14.36 14.40
C ARG A 76 0.56 14.66 15.80
N ARG A 77 1.15 14.10 16.86
CA ARG A 77 0.82 14.44 18.25
C ARG A 77 1.63 15.64 18.73
#